data_AF-K7SN85-F1
#
_entry.id   AF-K7SN85-F1
#
_cell.length_a   1.000
_cell.length_b   1.000
_cell.length_c   1.000
_cell.angle_alpha   90.00
_cell.angle_beta   90.00
_cell.angle_gamma   90.00
#
_symmetry.space_group_name_H-M   'P 1'
#
loop_
_entity.id
_entity.type
_entity.pdbx_description
1 polymer ?
#
loop_
_entity_poly.entity_id
_entity_poly.type
_entity_poly.pdbx_seq_one_letter_code
_entity_poly.pdbx_strand_id
1 'polypeptide(L)'
;MNDDSNHEIRHGVDIGELSDWAESDAPFDTPQTSPVLTGDEAKEASRAFLARVGQPTLGHSHAQGTGRSPRRQVRLPEDMNARLDAYASRHGGNASAIIREAVAEYLDRIGA
;
A
#
# COMPACT_ATOMS: atom_id res chain seq x y z
N MET A 1 20.46 12.69 -30.91
CA MET A 1 20.29 12.50 -29.46
C MET A 1 18.78 12.46 -29.28
N ASN A 2 18.21 11.26 -29.25
CA ASN A 2 16.75 11.08 -29.23
C ASN A 2 16.34 11.05 -27.76
N ASP A 3 15.59 12.07 -27.34
CA ASP A 3 14.91 12.08 -26.05
C ASP A 3 13.45 11.72 -26.32
N ASP A 4 13.16 10.41 -26.26
CA ASP A 4 11.80 9.90 -26.24
C ASP A 4 11.31 9.96 -24.78
N SER A 5 10.97 11.16 -24.31
CA SER A 5 10.30 11.34 -23.02
C SER A 5 8.89 10.74 -23.13
N ASN A 6 8.77 9.45 -22.78
CA ASN A 6 7.51 8.74 -22.80
C ASN A 6 6.60 9.27 -21.67
N HIS A 7 5.76 10.24 -22.02
CA HIS A 7 4.76 10.89 -21.17
C HIS A 7 3.63 9.89 -20.87
N GLU A 8 3.81 9.10 -19.81
CA GLU A 8 2.83 8.09 -19.42
C GLU A 8 1.72 8.72 -18.60
N ILE A 9 0.52 8.81 -19.17
CA ILE A 9 -0.67 9.30 -18.46
C ILE A 9 -1.33 8.15 -17.67
N ARG A 10 -1.34 8.25 -16.35
CA ARG A 10 -2.11 7.35 -15.46
C ARG A 10 -3.10 8.15 -14.62
N HIS A 11 -4.37 7.75 -14.63
CA HIS A 11 -5.43 8.41 -13.85
C HIS A 11 -5.51 9.94 -14.06
N GLY A 12 -5.23 10.41 -15.28
CA GLY A 12 -5.22 11.85 -15.61
C GLY A 12 -4.01 12.62 -15.10
N VAL A 13 -3.00 11.93 -14.55
CA VAL A 13 -1.71 12.50 -14.16
C VAL A 13 -0.68 12.06 -15.19
N ASP A 14 0.07 13.01 -15.73
CA ASP A 14 1.25 12.65 -16.50
C ASP A 14 2.44 12.37 -15.59
N ILE A 15 2.94 11.14 -15.66
CA ILE A 15 4.04 10.70 -14.81
C ILE A 15 5.38 11.30 -15.25
N GLY A 16 5.59 11.52 -16.55
CA GLY A 16 6.76 12.21 -17.06
C GLY A 16 6.79 13.66 -16.62
N GLU A 17 5.66 14.38 -16.76
CA GLU A 17 5.54 15.77 -16.29
C GLU A 17 5.78 15.88 -14.79
N LEU A 18 5.21 14.94 -14.03
CA LEU A 18 5.33 14.90 -12.58
C LEU A 18 6.78 14.59 -12.15
N SER A 19 7.48 13.74 -12.90
CA SER A 19 8.90 13.44 -12.65
C SER A 19 9.77 14.66 -12.93
N ASP A 20 9.58 15.31 -14.08
CA ASP A 20 10.32 16.53 -14.44
C ASP A 20 10.07 17.66 -13.44
N TRP A 21 8.83 17.81 -12.97
CA TRP A 21 8.48 18.75 -11.90
C TRP A 21 9.15 18.41 -10.57
N ALA A 22 9.17 17.13 -10.17
CA ALA A 22 9.77 16.68 -8.91
C ALA A 22 11.31 16.78 -8.91
N GLU A 23 11.95 16.64 -10.07
CA GLU A 23 13.39 16.79 -10.25
C GLU A 23 13.83 18.26 -10.44
N SER A 24 12.89 19.15 -10.74
CA SER A 24 13.15 20.59 -10.83
C SER A 24 13.23 21.26 -9.45
N ASP A 25 13.66 22.52 -9.40
CA ASP A 25 13.61 23.35 -8.19
C ASP A 25 12.18 23.89 -7.90
N ALA A 26 11.21 23.63 -8.77
CA ALA A 26 9.82 24.08 -8.62
C ALA A 26 9.12 23.62 -7.32
N PRO A 27 9.40 22.44 -6.73
CA PRO A 27 8.86 22.06 -5.42
C PRO A 27 9.31 22.97 -4.28
N PHE A 28 10.38 23.74 -4.49
CA PHE A 28 10.98 24.65 -3.50
C PHE A 28 10.74 26.14 -3.83
N ASP A 29 10.24 26.46 -5.02
CA ASP A 29 9.92 27.82 -5.47
C ASP A 29 8.51 28.25 -5.02
N THR A 30 8.41 28.69 -3.77
CA THR A 30 7.44 29.66 -3.21
C THR A 30 7.88 29.92 -1.77
N PRO A 31 7.56 31.08 -1.14
CA PRO A 31 8.12 31.38 0.18
C PRO A 31 7.73 30.27 1.14
N GLN A 32 8.74 29.55 1.61
CA GLN A 32 8.61 28.38 2.46
C GLN A 32 8.06 28.87 3.81
N THR A 33 6.74 28.77 4.00
CA THR A 33 6.03 29.32 5.16
C THR A 33 6.28 28.53 6.44
N SER A 34 7.06 27.45 6.38
CA SER A 34 7.40 26.59 7.51
C SER A 34 8.77 25.94 7.29
N PRO A 35 9.59 25.79 8.35
CA PRO A 35 10.90 25.17 8.22
C PRO A 35 10.78 23.73 7.69
N VAL A 36 11.65 23.37 6.75
CA VAL A 36 11.80 21.98 6.30
C VAL A 36 12.46 21.19 7.42
N LEU A 37 11.65 20.39 8.10
CA LEU A 37 12.15 19.45 9.10
C LEU A 37 12.74 18.24 8.36
N THR A 38 13.93 17.82 8.76
CA THR A 38 14.59 16.65 8.17
C THR A 38 14.96 15.64 9.25
N GLY A 39 15.19 14.39 8.84
CA GLY A 39 15.67 13.35 9.75
C GLY A 39 14.76 13.12 10.96
N ASP A 40 15.33 13.21 12.15
CA ASP A 40 14.61 12.92 13.39
C ASP A 40 13.59 14.00 13.77
N GLU A 41 13.81 15.25 13.37
CA GLU A 41 12.85 16.34 13.58
C GLU A 41 11.56 16.11 12.78
N ALA A 42 11.69 15.60 11.55
CA ALA A 42 10.56 15.23 10.72
C ALA A 42 9.74 14.07 11.33
N LYS A 43 10.43 13.07 11.90
CA LYS A 43 9.77 11.94 12.58
C LYS A 43 8.99 12.40 13.80
N GLU A 44 9.59 13.24 14.64
CA GLU A 44 8.95 13.75 15.85
C GLU A 44 7.75 14.65 15.53
N ALA A 45 7.89 15.56 14.57
CA ALA A 45 6.79 16.40 14.11
C ALA A 45 5.65 15.57 13.49
N SER A 46 5.99 14.56 12.69
CA SER A 46 5.01 13.62 12.13
C SER A 46 4.28 12.85 13.23
N ARG A 47 5.01 12.34 14.24
CA ARG A 47 4.43 11.62 15.38
C ARG A 47 3.50 12.51 16.21
N ALA A 48 3.91 13.75 16.49
CA ALA A 48 3.09 14.73 17.21
C ALA A 48 1.83 15.10 16.41
N PHE A 49 1.96 15.25 15.09
CA PHE A 49 0.83 15.50 14.21
C PHE A 49 -0.17 14.34 14.22
N LEU A 50 0.29 13.10 13.99
CA LEU A 50 -0.55 11.89 14.00
C LEU A 50 -1.22 11.64 15.36
N ALA A 51 -0.53 11.94 16.46
CA ALA A 51 -1.13 11.86 17.80
C ALA A 51 -2.29 12.86 17.98
N ARG A 52 -2.24 14.02 17.32
CA ARG A 52 -3.28 15.04 17.36
C ARG A 52 -4.46 14.74 16.43
N VAL A 53 -4.19 14.29 15.20
CA VAL A 53 -5.23 14.06 14.18
C VAL A 53 -5.81 12.64 14.20
N GLY A 54 -5.18 11.73 14.95
CA GLY A 54 -5.53 10.32 14.96
C GLY A 54 -5.12 9.61 13.67
N GLN A 55 -5.57 8.37 13.51
CA GLN A 55 -5.27 7.59 12.31
C GLN A 55 -6.18 8.05 11.16
N PRO A 56 -5.62 8.51 10.02
CA PRO A 56 -6.42 8.89 8.87
C PRO A 56 -7.31 7.72 8.44
N THR A 57 -8.62 7.93 8.43
CA THR A 57 -9.54 6.99 7.82
C THR A 57 -9.60 7.29 6.33
N LEU A 58 -9.73 6.27 5.49
CA LEU A 58 -9.82 6.41 4.02
C LEU A 58 -11.07 7.22 3.57
N GLY A 59 -11.93 7.67 4.49
CA GLY A 59 -13.22 8.25 4.16
C GLY A 59 -14.16 7.21 3.54
N HIS A 60 -15.46 7.44 3.64
CA HIS A 60 -16.46 6.48 3.15
C HIS A 60 -16.36 6.28 1.62
N SER A 61 -15.81 7.26 0.90
CA SER A 61 -15.63 7.28 -0.57
C SER A 61 -14.48 6.41 -1.06
N HIS A 62 -13.38 6.27 -0.30
CA HIS A 62 -12.26 5.38 -0.66
C HIS A 62 -12.25 4.06 0.13
N ALA A 63 -13.17 3.91 1.09
CA ALA A 63 -13.44 2.63 1.74
C ALA A 63 -14.14 1.67 0.77
N GLN A 64 -13.37 0.96 -0.07
CA GLN A 64 -13.88 -0.06 -0.99
C GLN A 64 -14.40 -1.34 -0.29
N GLY A 65 -14.55 -1.33 1.03
CA GLY A 65 -14.97 -2.48 1.83
C GLY A 65 -16.21 -2.17 2.66
N THR A 66 -17.17 -3.09 2.68
CA THR A 66 -18.39 -3.06 3.51
C THR A 66 -18.11 -3.26 5.01
N GLY A 67 -16.90 -2.98 5.48
CA GLY A 67 -16.42 -3.27 6.83
C GLY A 67 -15.40 -4.42 6.86
N ARG A 68 -15.35 -5.13 8.00
CA ARG A 68 -14.44 -6.26 8.21
C ARG A 68 -14.77 -7.36 7.19
N SER A 69 -13.74 -7.89 6.51
CA SER A 69 -13.91 -9.00 5.56
C SER A 69 -14.66 -10.18 6.21
N PRO A 70 -15.60 -10.83 5.49
CA PRO A 70 -16.28 -12.01 5.98
C PRO A 70 -15.29 -13.09 6.44
N ARG A 71 -15.61 -13.76 7.56
CA ARG A 71 -14.76 -14.82 8.13
C ARG A 71 -15.39 -16.19 7.92
N ARG A 72 -14.56 -17.16 7.57
CA ARG A 72 -14.92 -18.60 7.50
C ARG A 72 -13.94 -19.37 8.39
N GLN A 73 -14.45 -20.33 9.16
CA GLN A 73 -13.63 -21.19 10.03
C GLN A 73 -13.53 -22.58 9.40
N VAL A 74 -12.32 -23.12 9.30
CA VAL A 74 -12.04 -24.44 8.71
C VAL A 74 -11.17 -25.22 9.70
N ARG A 75 -11.46 -26.51 9.87
CA ARG A 75 -10.59 -27.43 10.61
C ARG A 75 -9.59 -28.04 9.63
N LEU A 76 -8.31 -27.86 9.92
CA LEU A 76 -7.23 -28.45 9.14
C LEU A 76 -6.64 -29.64 9.90
N PRO A 77 -6.28 -30.73 9.21
CA PRO A 77 -5.38 -31.73 9.77
C PRO A 77 -4.10 -31.08 10.30
N GLU A 78 -3.55 -31.62 11.39
CA GLU A 78 -2.40 -31.05 12.10
C GLU A 78 -1.17 -30.93 11.20
N ASP A 79 -0.89 -31.97 10.41
CA ASP A 79 0.22 -32.01 9.46
C ASP A 79 0.08 -30.91 8.39
N MET A 80 -1.15 -30.68 7.92
CA MET A 80 -1.43 -29.65 6.92
C MET A 80 -1.28 -28.25 7.50
N ASN A 81 -1.72 -28.02 8.74
CA ASN A 81 -1.53 -26.74 9.41
C ASN A 81 -0.04 -26.44 9.61
N ALA A 82 0.73 -27.42 10.11
CA ALA A 82 2.17 -27.27 10.29
C ALA A 82 2.91 -26.95 8.98
N ARG A 83 2.50 -27.59 7.87
CA ARG A 83 3.04 -27.30 6.53
C ARG A 83 2.69 -25.89 6.06
N LEU A 84 1.49 -25.40 6.35
CA LEU A 84 1.07 -24.04 6.03
C LEU A 84 1.91 -23.01 6.81
N ASP A 85 2.11 -23.23 8.11
CA ASP A 85 2.91 -22.35 8.96
C ASP A 85 4.39 -22.31 8.52
N ALA A 86 4.94 -23.48 8.16
CA ALA A 86 6.29 -23.59 7.62
C ALA A 86 6.45 -22.92 6.24
N TYR A 87 5.40 -22.92 5.41
CA TYR A 87 5.39 -22.20 4.14
C TYR A 87 5.32 -20.68 4.36
N ALA A 88 4.40 -20.22 5.22
CA ALA A 88 4.25 -18.82 5.56
C ALA A 88 5.56 -18.20 6.09
N SER A 89 6.22 -18.92 6.99
CA SER A 89 7.50 -18.50 7.58
C SER A 89 8.62 -18.33 6.55
N ARG A 90 8.64 -19.15 5.49
CA ARG A 90 9.68 -19.10 4.45
C ARG A 90 9.46 -17.98 3.45
N HIS A 91 8.21 -17.66 3.13
CA HIS A 91 7.86 -16.73 2.06
C HIS A 91 7.49 -15.32 2.56
N GLY A 92 7.66 -15.02 3.85
CA GLY A 92 7.41 -13.68 4.41
C GLY A 92 5.92 -13.30 4.47
N GLY A 93 5.03 -14.29 4.47
CA GLY A 93 3.58 -14.10 4.49
C GLY A 93 2.92 -14.62 5.77
N ASN A 94 1.61 -14.44 5.90
CA ASN A 94 0.82 -15.09 6.95
C ASN A 94 -0.13 -16.14 6.35
N ALA A 95 -0.51 -17.14 7.16
CA ALA A 95 -1.38 -18.25 6.74
C ALA A 95 -2.70 -17.78 6.11
N SER A 96 -3.27 -16.67 6.60
CA SER A 96 -4.53 -16.12 6.06
C SER A 96 -4.38 -15.53 4.65
N ALA A 97 -3.23 -14.95 4.32
CA ALA A 97 -2.94 -14.46 2.97
C ALA A 97 -2.84 -15.64 1.99
N ILE A 98 -2.09 -16.68 2.37
CA ILE A 98 -1.89 -17.89 1.58
C ILE A 98 -3.21 -18.62 1.35
N ILE A 99 -4.02 -18.80 2.39
CA ILE A 99 -5.34 -19.43 2.25
C ILE A 99 -6.23 -18.63 1.29
N ARG A 100 -6.21 -17.30 1.39
CA ARG A 100 -7.02 -16.44 0.51
C ARG A 100 -6.62 -16.59 -0.95
N GLU A 101 -5.32 -16.56 -1.23
CA GLU A 101 -4.77 -16.74 -2.57
C GLU A 101 -5.12 -18.12 -3.12
N ALA A 102 -4.86 -19.19 -2.35
CA ALA A 102 -5.16 -20.57 -2.76
C ALA A 102 -6.66 -20.78 -3.02
N VAL A 103 -7.54 -20.15 -2.23
CA VAL A 103 -8.99 -20.21 -2.45
C VAL A 103 -9.38 -19.42 -3.71
N ALA A 104 -8.80 -18.25 -3.95
CA ALA A 104 -9.06 -17.47 -5.16
C ALA A 104 -8.64 -18.28 -6.41
N GLU A 105 -7.42 -18.80 -6.42
CA GLU A 105 -6.91 -19.65 -7.51
C GLU A 105 -7.80 -20.88 -7.74
N TYR A 106 -8.26 -21.52 -6.66
CA TYR A 106 -9.18 -22.66 -6.75
C TYR A 106 -10.52 -22.27 -7.40
N LEU A 107 -11.10 -21.13 -7.01
CA LEU A 107 -12.38 -20.65 -7.54
C LEU A 107 -12.26 -20.25 -9.01
N ASP A 108 -11.21 -19.50 -9.36
CA ASP A 108 -10.92 -19.10 -10.74
C ASP A 108 -10.76 -20.35 -11.63
N ARG A 109 -10.06 -21.37 -11.13
CA ARG A 109 -9.86 -22.64 -11.85
C ARG A 109 -11.15 -23.42 -12.10
N ILE A 110 -12.15 -23.31 -11.23
CA ILE A 110 -13.46 -23.95 -11.43
C ILE A 110 -14.51 -23.04 -12.07
N GLY A 111 -14.17 -21.78 -12.34
CA GLY A 111 -15.08 -20.79 -12.95
C GLY A 111 -16.26 -20.40 -12.06
N ALA A 112 -16.04 -20.35 -10.75
CA ALA A 112 -17.06 -19.99 -9.74
C ALA A 112 -16.97 -18.53 -9.28
#